data_AF-A0A7J4BVM4-F1
#
_entry.id   AF-A0A7J4BVM4-F1
#
_cell.length_a   1.000
_cell.length_b   1.000
_cell.length_c   1.000
_cell.angle_alpha   90.00
_cell.angle_beta   90.00
_cell.angle_gamma   90.00
#
_symmetry.space_group_name_H-M   'P 1'
#
loop_
_entity.id
_entity.type
_entity.pdbx_description
1 polymer ?
#
loop_
_entity_poly.entity_id
_entity_poly.type
_entity_poly.pdbx_seq_one_letter_code
_entity_poly.pdbx_strand_id
1 'polypeptide(L)'
;MFLDEIGDLYGATGVISLSGTPWLVPSDLSDIDCSTWPARDYHLEMFYRNTLGFSTSTTKDFTIHTLPPPVFTLNVSGNNDEVGSPCTVAIEPSIGTVMALMAVEWEITDPRGEDLTVPGFSTVDCRLWQVGFSKVRVTVTSPEGQSTRGAFNIVRLPPIGEVSAEVLEAAGPENMWPDRSLGEEYEPTPFFGESILAAQAVVGIIGIGVSILLGLFGGAMWNRRGEEEMAFGDLNAMELEPDADGFPSYVDPTGVHWRQHPDGAVDWFDQVSGQWVPYSEV
;
A
#
# COMPACT_ATOMS: atom_id res chain seq x y z
N MET A 1 -62.32 -9.00 -10.53
CA MET A 1 -63.42 -9.17 -11.49
C MET A 1 -64.63 -8.40 -10.98
N PHE A 2 -65.20 -7.51 -11.78
CA PHE A 2 -66.47 -6.85 -11.46
C PHE A 2 -67.61 -7.65 -12.09
N LEU A 3 -68.71 -7.80 -11.35
CA LEU A 3 -69.94 -8.43 -11.83
C LEU A 3 -71.00 -7.33 -11.95
N ASP A 4 -71.52 -7.09 -13.16
CA ASP A 4 -72.60 -6.13 -13.42
C ASP A 4 -73.80 -6.82 -14.10
N GLU A 5 -74.59 -7.54 -13.30
CA GLU A 5 -75.80 -8.25 -13.75
C GLU A 5 -76.85 -7.32 -14.37
N ILE A 6 -76.90 -6.06 -13.94
CA ILE A 6 -77.85 -5.06 -14.42
C ILE A 6 -77.37 -4.47 -15.75
N GLY A 7 -76.09 -4.13 -15.87
CA GLY A 7 -75.49 -3.71 -17.13
C GLY A 7 -75.63 -4.75 -18.23
N ASP A 8 -75.43 -6.03 -17.90
CA ASP A 8 -75.64 -7.14 -18.84
C ASP A 8 -77.11 -7.25 -19.28
N LEU A 9 -78.05 -7.13 -18.34
CA LEU A 9 -79.49 -7.21 -18.63
C LEU A 9 -79.97 -6.11 -19.60
N TYR A 10 -79.38 -4.91 -19.53
CA TYR A 10 -79.76 -3.76 -20.35
C TYR A 10 -78.81 -3.49 -21.54
N GLY A 11 -77.84 -4.37 -21.81
CA GLY A 11 -76.84 -4.17 -22.87
C GLY A 11 -75.98 -2.91 -22.66
N ALA A 12 -75.79 -2.53 -21.40
CA ALA A 12 -75.24 -1.27 -20.93
C ALA A 12 -73.96 -1.48 -20.11
N THR A 13 -73.19 -2.52 -20.42
CA THR A 13 -71.95 -2.86 -19.72
C THR A 13 -70.94 -1.72 -19.77
N GLY A 14 -70.26 -1.52 -18.65
CA GLY A 14 -69.32 -0.44 -18.45
C GLY A 14 -67.91 -0.69 -18.96
N VAL A 15 -67.14 0.40 -18.96
CA VAL A 15 -65.72 0.39 -19.27
C VAL A 15 -64.94 0.25 -17.97
N ILE A 16 -63.87 -0.53 -18.01
CA ILE A 16 -62.90 -0.64 -16.93
C ILE A 16 -61.79 0.36 -17.23
N SER A 17 -61.51 1.28 -16.30
CA SER A 17 -60.33 2.15 -16.38
C SER A 17 -59.38 1.84 -15.25
N LEU A 18 -58.09 1.79 -15.54
CA LEU A 18 -57.06 1.43 -14.58
C LEU A 18 -56.10 2.59 -14.40
N SER A 19 -55.83 2.94 -13.14
CA SER A 19 -54.99 4.07 -12.74
C SER A 19 -53.94 3.58 -11.74
N GLY A 20 -52.72 4.09 -11.84
CA GLY A 20 -51.66 3.75 -10.88
C GLY A 20 -50.42 4.60 -11.04
N THR A 21 -49.61 4.68 -9.98
CA THR A 21 -48.29 5.29 -10.02
C THR A 21 -47.24 4.21 -10.36
N PRO A 22 -46.35 4.38 -11.36
CA PRO A 22 -46.08 5.55 -12.19
C PRO A 22 -46.49 5.40 -13.68
N TRP A 23 -47.74 5.10 -14.06
CA TRP A 23 -48.15 5.09 -15.49
C TRP A 23 -49.66 5.25 -15.74
N LEU A 24 -50.03 5.70 -16.95
CA LEU A 24 -51.39 5.63 -17.50
C LEU A 24 -51.58 4.26 -18.16
N VAL A 25 -52.45 3.41 -17.61
CA VAL A 25 -52.71 2.07 -18.15
C VAL A 25 -53.71 2.18 -19.32
N PRO A 26 -53.48 1.50 -20.46
CA PRO A 26 -54.44 1.46 -21.56
C PRO A 26 -55.78 0.88 -21.11
N SER A 27 -56.88 1.40 -21.63
CA SER A 27 -58.26 1.16 -21.17
C SER A 27 -58.83 -0.25 -21.40
N ASP A 28 -58.05 -1.17 -21.99
CA ASP A 28 -58.61 -2.35 -22.65
C ASP A 28 -57.99 -3.68 -22.19
N LEU A 29 -57.17 -3.69 -21.12
CA LEU A 29 -56.42 -4.87 -20.69
C LEU A 29 -57.09 -5.59 -19.51
N SER A 30 -57.34 -6.89 -19.68
CA SER A 30 -57.76 -7.82 -18.62
C SER A 30 -56.60 -8.39 -17.81
N ASP A 31 -55.37 -8.26 -18.30
CA ASP A 31 -54.13 -8.76 -17.69
C ASP A 31 -53.03 -7.70 -17.79
N ILE A 32 -52.20 -7.57 -16.74
CA ILE A 32 -51.13 -6.58 -16.65
C ILE A 32 -49.82 -7.32 -16.39
N ASP A 33 -48.91 -7.27 -17.37
CA ASP A 33 -47.55 -7.77 -17.21
C ASP A 33 -46.67 -6.72 -16.51
N CYS A 34 -46.31 -7.03 -15.26
CA CYS A 34 -45.44 -6.20 -14.42
C CYS A 34 -43.95 -6.62 -14.46
N SER A 35 -43.55 -7.56 -15.31
CA SER A 35 -42.18 -8.09 -15.38
C SER A 35 -41.11 -7.05 -15.70
N THR A 36 -41.48 -5.98 -16.41
CA THR A 36 -40.58 -4.89 -16.83
C THR A 36 -40.61 -3.69 -15.88
N TRP A 37 -41.42 -3.74 -14.82
CA TRP A 37 -41.62 -2.62 -13.93
C TRP A 37 -40.47 -2.51 -12.92
N PRO A 38 -39.95 -1.29 -12.64
CA PRO A 38 -38.88 -1.10 -11.69
C PRO A 38 -39.30 -1.46 -10.26
N ALA A 39 -38.35 -1.83 -9.41
CA ALA A 39 -38.60 -2.14 -8.01
C ALA A 39 -39.05 -0.90 -7.21
N ARG A 40 -40.33 -0.88 -6.80
CA ARG A 40 -41.00 0.19 -6.03
C ARG A 40 -42.27 -0.36 -5.35
N ASP A 41 -42.86 0.46 -4.50
CA ASP A 41 -44.23 0.27 -4.02
C ASP A 41 -45.23 0.77 -5.07
N TYR A 42 -46.23 -0.06 -5.39
CA TYR A 42 -47.26 0.21 -6.39
C TYR A 42 -48.64 0.24 -5.74
N HIS A 43 -49.42 1.24 -6.15
CA HIS A 43 -50.83 1.35 -5.84
C HIS A 43 -51.62 1.29 -7.15
N LEU A 44 -52.35 0.20 -7.38
CA LEU A 44 -53.25 0.05 -8.52
C LEU A 44 -54.68 0.32 -8.08
N GLU A 45 -55.38 1.18 -8.82
CA GLU A 45 -56.81 1.41 -8.66
C GLU A 45 -57.52 1.09 -9.97
N MET A 46 -58.50 0.20 -9.87
CA MET A 46 -59.34 -0.20 -10.99
C MET A 46 -60.73 0.35 -10.77
N PHE A 47 -61.23 1.12 -11.73
CA PHE A 47 -62.57 1.69 -11.74
C PHE A 47 -63.42 1.01 -12.80
N TYR A 48 -64.67 0.73 -12.46
CA TYR A 48 -65.70 0.31 -13.38
C TYR A 48 -66.78 1.38 -13.42
N ARG A 49 -67.22 1.77 -14.61
CA ARG A 49 -68.38 2.65 -14.78
C ARG A 49 -69.23 2.23 -15.97
N ASN A 50 -70.51 1.98 -15.71
CA ASN A 50 -71.47 1.62 -16.75
C ASN A 50 -72.24 2.83 -17.31
N THR A 51 -72.93 2.66 -18.44
CA THR A 51 -73.64 3.75 -19.12
C THR A 51 -74.93 4.16 -18.40
N LEU A 52 -75.38 3.32 -17.45
CA LEU A 52 -76.51 3.60 -16.54
C LEU A 52 -76.09 4.47 -15.33
N GLY A 53 -74.81 4.80 -15.20
CA GLY A 53 -74.29 5.67 -14.15
C GLY A 53 -73.84 4.97 -12.87
N PHE A 54 -73.84 3.63 -12.83
CA PHE A 54 -73.24 2.88 -11.73
C PHE A 54 -71.72 2.86 -11.86
N SER A 55 -71.04 3.03 -10.73
CA SER A 55 -69.58 2.93 -10.66
C SER A 55 -69.14 2.18 -9.41
N THR A 56 -68.07 1.42 -9.53
CA THR A 56 -67.39 0.77 -8.41
C THR A 56 -65.89 0.81 -8.62
N SER A 57 -65.10 0.76 -7.55
CA SER A 57 -63.65 0.71 -7.64
C SER A 57 -63.09 -0.35 -6.72
N THR A 58 -61.88 -0.82 -7.05
CA THR A 58 -61.11 -1.73 -6.22
C THR A 58 -59.64 -1.36 -6.32
N THR A 59 -58.93 -1.48 -5.21
CA THR A 59 -57.51 -1.14 -5.13
C THR A 59 -56.68 -2.38 -4.85
N LYS A 60 -55.42 -2.36 -5.30
CA LYS A 60 -54.43 -3.39 -5.03
C LYS A 60 -53.07 -2.74 -4.76
N ASP A 61 -52.59 -2.95 -3.55
CA ASP A 61 -51.23 -2.61 -3.16
C ASP A 61 -50.32 -3.82 -3.36
N PHE A 62 -49.14 -3.59 -3.94
CA PHE A 62 -48.07 -4.56 -4.01
C PHE A 62 -46.71 -3.86 -4.16
N THR A 63 -45.64 -4.56 -3.79
CA THR A 63 -44.28 -4.05 -3.88
C THR A 63 -43.46 -4.96 -4.77
N ILE A 64 -42.71 -4.36 -5.70
CA ILE A 64 -41.67 -5.06 -6.45
C ILE A 64 -40.35 -4.77 -5.75
N HIS A 65 -39.71 -5.80 -5.19
CA HIS A 65 -38.40 -5.66 -4.56
C HIS A 65 -37.28 -5.94 -5.57
N THR A 66 -36.19 -5.18 -5.51
CA THR A 66 -34.94 -5.62 -6.13
C THR A 66 -34.43 -6.80 -5.33
N LEU A 67 -34.08 -7.90 -6.00
CA LEU A 67 -33.28 -8.93 -5.34
C LEU A 67 -31.96 -8.32 -4.86
N PRO A 68 -31.46 -8.76 -3.68
CA PRO A 68 -30.15 -8.32 -3.24
C PRO A 68 -29.07 -8.73 -4.25
N PRO A 69 -27.94 -8.02 -4.32
CA PRO A 69 -26.85 -8.39 -5.20
C PRO A 69 -26.37 -9.82 -4.87
N PRO A 70 -25.87 -10.57 -5.87
CA PRO A 70 -25.45 -11.95 -5.68
C PRO A 70 -24.34 -12.03 -4.63
N VAL A 71 -24.42 -12.97 -3.70
CA VAL A 71 -23.43 -13.12 -2.63
C VAL A 71 -22.61 -14.38 -2.91
N PHE A 72 -21.29 -14.25 -2.92
CA PHE A 72 -20.37 -15.35 -3.16
C PHE A 72 -19.02 -15.13 -2.49
N THR A 73 -18.25 -16.19 -2.34
CA THR A 73 -16.85 -16.18 -1.93
C THR A 73 -15.98 -16.81 -3.01
N LEU A 74 -14.69 -16.44 -3.04
CA LEU A 74 -13.71 -17.10 -3.90
C LEU A 74 -13.04 -18.23 -3.12
N ASN A 75 -13.19 -19.45 -3.61
CA ASN A 75 -12.43 -20.59 -3.13
C ASN A 75 -11.19 -20.78 -4.02
N VAL A 76 -10.01 -20.62 -3.44
CA VAL A 76 -8.74 -20.63 -4.16
C VAL A 76 -7.86 -21.76 -3.64
N SER A 77 -7.43 -22.63 -4.53
CA SER A 77 -6.42 -23.66 -4.29
C SER A 77 -5.15 -23.36 -5.07
N GLY A 78 -3.99 -23.81 -4.58
CA GLY A 78 -2.72 -23.60 -5.28
C GLY A 78 -2.02 -22.27 -4.98
N ASN A 79 -2.48 -21.47 -4.00
CA ASN A 79 -1.85 -20.19 -3.68
C ASN A 79 -0.54 -20.38 -2.92
N ASN A 80 0.54 -19.76 -3.41
CA ASN A 80 1.94 -19.98 -3.01
C ASN A 80 2.50 -21.37 -3.38
N ASP A 81 1.82 -22.12 -4.24
CA ASP A 81 2.36 -23.37 -4.78
C ASP A 81 3.10 -23.13 -6.10
N GLU A 82 3.89 -24.13 -6.51
CA GLU A 82 4.71 -24.08 -7.72
C GLU A 82 3.88 -24.08 -9.00
N VAL A 83 4.29 -23.37 -10.04
CA VAL A 83 3.65 -23.47 -11.36
C VAL A 83 3.66 -24.93 -11.84
N GLY A 84 2.58 -25.38 -12.48
CA GLY A 84 2.38 -26.78 -12.89
C GLY A 84 1.73 -27.66 -11.82
N SER A 85 1.76 -27.26 -10.54
CA SER A 85 0.95 -27.91 -9.49
C SER A 85 -0.56 -27.61 -9.67
N PRO A 86 -1.46 -28.47 -9.14
CA PRO A 86 -2.90 -28.22 -9.18
C PRO A 86 -3.27 -26.86 -8.58
N CYS A 87 -3.99 -26.04 -9.35
CA CYS A 87 -4.40 -24.71 -8.95
C CYS A 87 -5.75 -24.39 -9.57
N THR A 88 -6.71 -24.00 -8.75
CA THR A 88 -8.04 -23.61 -9.22
C THR A 88 -8.57 -22.40 -8.45
N VAL A 89 -9.23 -21.51 -9.17
CA VAL A 89 -10.04 -20.44 -8.58
C VAL A 89 -11.50 -20.72 -8.92
N ALA A 90 -12.32 -20.86 -7.89
CA ALA A 90 -13.74 -21.19 -8.02
C ALA A 90 -14.61 -20.16 -7.29
N ILE A 91 -15.74 -19.82 -7.90
CA ILE A 91 -16.81 -19.05 -7.27
C ILE A 91 -17.64 -20.02 -6.43
N GLU A 92 -17.73 -19.74 -5.14
CA GLU A 92 -18.58 -20.46 -4.20
C GLU A 92 -19.80 -19.59 -3.86
N PRO A 93 -20.97 -19.85 -4.48
CA PRO A 93 -22.16 -19.04 -4.26
C PRO A 93 -22.71 -19.27 -2.85
N SER A 94 -23.13 -18.18 -2.20
CA SER A 94 -23.83 -18.24 -0.92
C SER A 94 -25.32 -18.57 -1.12
N ILE A 95 -25.99 -18.93 -0.01
CA ILE A 95 -27.42 -19.26 0.01
C ILE A 95 -28.23 -18.13 -0.65
N GLY A 96 -29.08 -18.50 -1.63
CA GLY A 96 -29.90 -17.55 -2.38
C GLY A 96 -29.31 -17.08 -3.72
N THR A 97 -28.03 -17.42 -4.02
CA THR A 97 -27.40 -17.10 -5.31
C THR A 97 -27.39 -18.33 -6.22
N VAL A 98 -28.07 -18.25 -7.37
CA VAL A 98 -28.11 -19.33 -8.36
C VAL A 98 -27.26 -18.96 -9.57
N MET A 99 -26.03 -19.49 -9.65
CA MET A 99 -25.05 -19.11 -10.68
C MET A 99 -25.54 -19.32 -12.12
N ALA A 100 -26.41 -20.29 -12.37
CA ALA A 100 -26.93 -20.57 -13.72
C ALA A 100 -27.70 -19.41 -14.36
N LEU A 101 -28.19 -18.47 -13.55
CA LEU A 101 -28.91 -17.27 -14.01
C LEU A 101 -28.01 -16.02 -14.01
N MET A 102 -26.76 -16.12 -13.56
CA MET A 102 -25.87 -14.98 -13.39
C MET A 102 -24.94 -14.84 -14.59
N ALA A 103 -24.62 -13.60 -14.94
CA ALA A 103 -23.52 -13.30 -15.85
C ALA A 103 -22.23 -13.17 -15.04
N VAL A 104 -21.18 -13.90 -15.44
CA VAL A 104 -19.87 -13.88 -14.77
C VAL A 104 -18.84 -13.28 -15.72
N GLU A 105 -18.11 -12.28 -15.23
CA GLU A 105 -17.02 -11.63 -15.93
C GLU A 105 -15.74 -11.77 -15.11
N TRP A 106 -14.72 -12.35 -15.73
CA TRP A 106 -13.39 -12.52 -15.14
C TRP A 106 -12.43 -11.47 -15.71
N GLU A 107 -11.82 -10.71 -14.81
CA GLU A 107 -10.73 -9.79 -15.10
C GLU A 107 -9.47 -10.33 -14.41
N ILE A 108 -8.59 -10.95 -15.19
CA ILE A 108 -7.37 -11.56 -14.67
C ILE A 108 -6.18 -10.88 -15.31
N THR A 109 -5.26 -10.38 -14.48
CA THR A 109 -4.03 -9.74 -14.95
C THR A 109 -2.83 -10.57 -14.50
N ASP A 110 -2.01 -10.96 -15.46
CA ASP A 110 -0.73 -11.65 -15.29
C ASP A 110 0.28 -10.78 -14.50
N PRO A 111 1.27 -11.37 -13.80
CA PRO A 111 2.45 -10.66 -13.30
C PRO A 111 3.09 -9.67 -14.28
N ARG A 112 3.03 -9.91 -15.59
CA ARG A 112 3.53 -9.02 -16.66
C ARG A 112 2.64 -7.81 -16.94
N GLY A 113 1.45 -7.75 -16.33
CA GLY A 113 0.47 -6.68 -16.55
C GLY A 113 -0.42 -6.89 -17.78
N GLU A 114 -0.38 -8.06 -18.40
CA GLU A 114 -1.25 -8.43 -19.52
C GLU A 114 -2.54 -9.06 -19.02
N ASP A 115 -3.66 -8.72 -19.66
CA ASP A 115 -4.96 -9.30 -19.31
C ASP A 115 -5.12 -10.69 -19.95
N LEU A 116 -5.52 -11.67 -19.13
CA LEU A 116 -5.71 -13.05 -19.52
C LEU A 116 -7.21 -13.33 -19.73
N THR A 117 -7.58 -13.70 -20.96
CA THR A 117 -8.93 -14.18 -21.25
C THR A 117 -9.02 -15.66 -20.94
N VAL A 118 -9.86 -16.02 -19.97
CA VAL A 118 -10.08 -17.42 -19.57
C VAL A 118 -11.50 -17.86 -19.89
N PRO A 119 -11.68 -19.05 -20.52
CA PRO A 119 -12.99 -19.65 -20.67
C PRO A 119 -13.39 -20.27 -19.33
N GLY A 120 -14.24 -19.59 -18.57
CA GLY A 120 -14.71 -20.11 -17.28
C GLY A 120 -16.03 -19.48 -16.87
N PHE A 121 -17.02 -20.32 -16.52
CA PHE A 121 -18.31 -19.84 -16.01
C PHE A 121 -18.22 -19.61 -14.50
N SER A 122 -17.90 -20.65 -13.72
CA SER A 122 -17.76 -20.57 -12.25
C SER A 122 -16.36 -20.92 -11.74
N THR A 123 -15.51 -21.50 -12.59
CA THR A 123 -14.16 -21.96 -12.22
C THR A 123 -13.15 -21.59 -13.28
N VAL A 124 -11.92 -21.37 -12.84
CA VAL A 124 -10.76 -21.04 -13.68
C VAL A 124 -9.58 -21.92 -13.26
N ASP A 125 -8.92 -22.56 -14.23
CA ASP A 125 -7.67 -23.30 -14.03
C ASP A 125 -6.48 -22.33 -14.02
N CYS A 126 -5.73 -22.30 -12.92
CA CYS A 126 -4.56 -21.45 -12.73
C CYS A 126 -3.24 -22.23 -12.67
N ARG A 127 -3.26 -23.53 -13.01
CA ARG A 127 -2.11 -24.42 -12.94
C ARG A 127 -0.90 -23.91 -13.72
N LEU A 128 -1.16 -23.43 -14.94
CA LEU A 128 -0.17 -22.99 -15.92
C LEU A 128 -0.04 -21.47 -16.01
N TRP A 129 -0.53 -20.73 -15.02
CA TRP A 129 -0.32 -19.29 -14.98
C TRP A 129 1.16 -18.96 -14.78
N GLN A 130 1.54 -17.79 -15.27
CA GLN A 130 2.90 -17.30 -15.19
C GLN A 130 3.39 -17.19 -13.73
N VAL A 131 4.69 -17.37 -13.56
CA VAL A 131 5.33 -17.27 -12.25
C VAL A 131 5.19 -15.85 -11.71
N GLY A 132 4.88 -15.74 -10.42
CA GLY A 132 4.74 -14.49 -9.70
C GLY A 132 3.31 -14.23 -9.26
N PHE A 133 2.94 -12.96 -9.25
CA PHE A 133 1.70 -12.48 -8.68
C PHE A 133 0.68 -12.18 -9.78
N SER A 134 -0.45 -12.89 -9.78
CA SER A 134 -1.58 -12.62 -10.68
C SER A 134 -2.74 -12.00 -9.89
N LYS A 135 -3.38 -10.98 -10.48
CA LYS A 135 -4.58 -10.35 -9.90
C LYS A 135 -5.80 -11.01 -10.48
N VAL A 136 -6.66 -11.58 -9.64
CA VAL A 136 -7.94 -12.15 -10.06
C VAL A 136 -9.06 -11.26 -9.55
N ARG A 137 -9.91 -10.80 -10.45
CA ARG A 137 -11.15 -10.13 -10.10
C ARG A 137 -12.29 -10.78 -10.86
N VAL A 138 -13.41 -10.95 -10.18
CA VAL A 138 -14.62 -11.50 -10.77
C VAL A 138 -15.78 -10.60 -10.44
N THR A 139 -16.59 -10.31 -11.45
CA THR A 139 -17.84 -9.57 -11.30
C THR A 139 -18.97 -10.53 -11.65
N VAL A 140 -19.86 -10.77 -10.69
CA VAL A 140 -21.06 -11.58 -10.87
C VAL A 140 -22.25 -10.64 -10.91
N THR A 141 -23.00 -10.67 -12.01
CA THR A 141 -24.14 -9.78 -12.27
C THR A 141 -25.43 -10.59 -12.38
N SER A 142 -26.46 -10.16 -11.68
CA SER A 142 -27.79 -10.77 -11.73
C SER A 142 -28.57 -10.32 -12.97
N PRO A 143 -29.62 -11.07 -13.39
CA PRO A 143 -30.51 -10.66 -14.47
C PRO A 143 -31.14 -9.27 -14.25
N GLU A 144 -31.33 -8.90 -13.00
CA GLU A 144 -31.90 -7.61 -12.57
C GLU A 144 -30.85 -6.48 -12.55
N GLY A 145 -29.62 -6.76 -12.99
CA GLY A 145 -28.53 -5.79 -13.12
C GLY A 145 -27.76 -5.49 -11.83
N GLN A 146 -27.97 -6.26 -10.76
CA GLN A 146 -27.21 -6.10 -9.52
C GLN A 146 -25.89 -6.87 -9.60
N SER A 147 -24.77 -6.23 -9.27
CA SER A 147 -23.44 -6.83 -9.40
C SER A 147 -22.68 -6.89 -8.07
N THR A 148 -21.97 -7.99 -7.84
CA THR A 148 -21.00 -8.13 -6.75
C THR A 148 -19.62 -8.44 -7.33
N ARG A 149 -18.59 -7.81 -6.77
CA ARG A 149 -17.20 -8.02 -7.19
C ARG A 149 -16.41 -8.74 -6.11
N GLY A 150 -15.74 -9.82 -6.49
CA GLY A 150 -14.76 -10.54 -5.67
C GLY A 150 -13.36 -10.31 -6.23
N ALA A 151 -12.35 -10.29 -5.36
CA ALA A 151 -10.96 -10.17 -5.79
C ALA A 151 -10.06 -11.04 -4.93
N PHE A 152 -9.08 -11.67 -5.56
CA PHE A 152 -8.05 -12.44 -4.89
C PHE A 152 -6.72 -12.29 -5.64
N ASN A 153 -5.64 -12.23 -4.89
CA ASN A 153 -4.30 -12.15 -5.44
C ASN A 153 -3.63 -13.51 -5.27
N ILE A 154 -3.34 -14.18 -6.37
CA ILE A 154 -2.68 -15.47 -6.34
C ILE A 154 -1.20 -15.32 -6.62
N VAL A 155 -0.39 -16.05 -5.86
CA VAL A 155 1.06 -16.14 -6.05
C VAL A 155 1.40 -17.54 -6.52
N ARG A 156 2.16 -17.64 -7.61
CA ARG A 156 2.67 -18.90 -8.15
C ARG A 156 4.19 -18.88 -8.13
N LEU A 157 4.79 -19.89 -7.50
CA LEU A 157 6.23 -19.97 -7.33
C LEU A 157 6.90 -20.64 -8.54
N PRO A 158 8.16 -20.29 -8.85
CA PRO A 158 8.96 -21.09 -9.77
C PRO A 158 9.06 -22.55 -9.28
N PRO A 159 8.88 -23.55 -10.16
CA PRO A 159 9.15 -24.94 -9.83
C PRO A 159 10.60 -25.17 -9.41
N ILE A 160 10.86 -26.18 -8.56
CA ILE A 160 12.24 -26.59 -8.22
C ILE A 160 12.59 -27.87 -9.00
N GLY A 161 13.73 -27.86 -9.70
CA GLY A 161 14.26 -29.03 -10.39
C GLY A 161 13.81 -29.14 -11.84
N GLU A 162 13.63 -30.36 -12.35
CA GLU A 162 13.26 -30.57 -13.75
C GLU A 162 11.84 -30.06 -14.02
N VAL A 163 11.75 -29.10 -14.94
CA VAL A 163 10.48 -28.49 -15.36
C VAL A 163 9.94 -29.19 -16.60
N SER A 164 8.64 -29.47 -16.64
CA SER A 164 7.99 -29.99 -17.84
C SER A 164 7.96 -28.95 -18.97
N ALA A 165 8.01 -29.43 -20.23
CA ALA A 165 7.93 -28.55 -21.40
C ALA A 165 6.63 -27.70 -21.40
N GLU A 166 5.52 -28.26 -20.93
CA GLU A 166 4.23 -27.55 -20.80
C GLU A 166 4.32 -26.32 -19.88
N VAL A 167 5.06 -26.43 -18.77
CA VAL A 167 5.25 -25.31 -17.84
C VAL A 167 6.18 -24.26 -18.45
N LEU A 168 7.24 -24.66 -19.14
CA LEU A 168 8.15 -23.71 -19.82
C LEU A 168 7.46 -22.95 -20.96
N GLU A 169 6.59 -23.62 -21.72
CA GLU A 169 5.80 -22.97 -22.77
C GLU A 169 4.79 -21.97 -22.19
N ALA A 170 4.14 -22.32 -21.08
CA ALA A 170 3.07 -21.51 -20.51
C ALA A 170 3.56 -20.38 -19.59
N ALA A 171 4.59 -20.63 -18.77
CA ALA A 171 5.13 -19.71 -17.78
C ALA A 171 6.43 -19.03 -18.23
N GLY A 172 6.87 -19.28 -19.46
CA GLY A 172 8.07 -18.70 -20.05
C GLY A 172 9.37 -19.42 -19.63
N PRO A 173 10.49 -19.07 -20.27
CA PRO A 173 11.79 -19.69 -19.99
C PRO A 173 12.28 -19.41 -18.57
N GLU A 174 12.94 -20.39 -17.96
CA GLU A 174 13.43 -20.34 -16.56
C GLU A 174 14.25 -19.09 -16.23
N ASN A 175 15.00 -18.56 -17.20
CA ASN A 175 15.85 -17.37 -17.03
C ASN A 175 15.07 -16.06 -16.78
N MET A 176 13.75 -16.05 -16.96
CA MET A 176 12.91 -14.89 -16.69
C MET A 176 12.22 -14.94 -15.33
N TRP A 177 12.30 -16.08 -14.64
CA TRP A 177 11.63 -16.25 -13.37
C TRP A 177 12.39 -15.56 -12.24
N PRO A 178 11.69 -14.98 -11.25
CA PRO A 178 12.34 -14.48 -10.07
C PRO A 178 12.97 -15.63 -9.28
N ASP A 179 14.14 -15.40 -8.71
CA ASP A 179 14.77 -16.35 -7.81
C ASP A 179 13.87 -16.62 -6.60
N ARG A 180 13.75 -17.89 -6.20
CA ARG A 180 13.05 -18.23 -4.96
C ARG A 180 13.88 -17.80 -3.77
N SER A 181 13.22 -17.20 -2.80
CA SER A 181 13.80 -17.06 -1.46
C SER A 181 14.06 -18.46 -0.91
N LEU A 182 15.32 -18.72 -0.56
CA LEU A 182 15.73 -19.95 0.11
C LEU A 182 15.28 -19.99 1.57
N GLY A 183 14.76 -18.88 2.11
CA GLY A 183 14.23 -18.82 3.48
C GLY A 183 15.23 -19.35 4.50
N GLU A 184 14.85 -20.41 5.21
CA GLU A 184 15.69 -21.07 6.22
C GLU A 184 16.82 -21.92 5.61
N GLU A 185 16.71 -22.31 4.34
CA GLU A 185 17.73 -23.03 3.57
C GLU A 185 18.79 -22.10 2.98
N TYR A 186 18.72 -20.79 3.27
CA TYR A 186 19.72 -19.83 2.82
C TYR A 186 21.07 -20.08 3.49
N GLU A 187 22.02 -20.62 2.73
CA GLU A 187 23.42 -20.66 3.12
C GLU A 187 24.14 -19.40 2.61
N PRO A 188 24.68 -18.55 3.50
CA PRO A 188 25.39 -17.36 3.07
C PRO A 188 26.66 -17.75 2.33
N THR A 189 26.71 -17.44 1.03
CA THR A 189 27.91 -17.64 0.23
C THR A 189 28.94 -16.55 0.55
N PRO A 190 30.21 -16.92 0.81
CA PRO A 190 31.26 -15.95 1.07
C PRO A 190 31.53 -15.08 -0.16
N PHE A 191 31.69 -13.77 0.05
CA PHE A 191 32.00 -12.81 -1.02
C PHE A 191 33.35 -13.08 -1.72
N PHE A 192 34.31 -13.68 -1.00
CA PHE A 192 35.61 -14.10 -1.53
C PHE A 192 36.07 -15.43 -0.91
N GLY A 193 36.58 -16.33 -1.76
CA GLY A 193 37.09 -17.64 -1.37
C GLY A 193 36.01 -18.71 -1.23
N GLU A 194 36.40 -19.97 -1.12
CA GLU A 194 35.47 -21.11 -1.03
C GLU A 194 34.91 -21.33 0.39
N SER A 195 35.30 -20.51 1.38
CA SER A 195 34.86 -20.67 2.76
C SER A 195 34.61 -19.34 3.48
N ILE A 196 33.65 -19.35 4.41
CA ILE A 196 33.31 -18.23 5.28
C ILE A 196 34.53 -17.80 6.12
N LEU A 197 35.34 -18.76 6.59
CA LEU A 197 36.56 -18.49 7.35
C LEU A 197 37.61 -17.75 6.51
N ALA A 198 37.79 -18.13 5.24
CA ALA A 198 38.71 -17.42 4.35
C ALA A 198 38.24 -16.00 4.08
N ALA A 199 36.94 -15.79 3.83
CA ALA A 199 36.37 -14.46 3.62
C ALA A 199 36.57 -13.56 4.85
N GLN A 200 36.28 -14.07 6.06
CA GLN A 200 36.47 -13.33 7.31
C GLN A 200 37.94 -13.00 7.56
N ALA A 201 38.86 -13.93 7.27
CA ALA A 201 40.29 -13.71 7.40
C ALA A 201 40.78 -12.60 6.46
N VAL A 202 40.33 -12.59 5.20
CA VAL A 202 40.69 -11.56 4.22
C VAL A 202 40.19 -10.19 4.65
N VAL A 203 38.93 -10.08 5.08
CA VAL A 203 38.38 -8.81 5.60
C VAL A 203 39.16 -8.36 6.84
N GLY A 204 39.51 -9.28 7.73
CA GLY A 204 40.34 -9.00 8.90
C GLY A 204 41.73 -8.48 8.55
N ILE A 205 42.42 -9.13 7.61
CA ILE A 205 43.75 -8.72 7.15
C ILE A 205 43.70 -7.35 6.48
N ILE A 206 42.72 -7.10 5.61
CA ILE A 206 42.55 -5.80 4.95
C ILE A 206 42.23 -4.73 5.99
N GLY A 207 41.33 -5.00 6.94
CA GLY A 207 40.98 -4.06 8.01
C GLY A 207 42.17 -3.72 8.92
N ILE A 208 42.99 -4.71 9.26
CA ILE A 208 44.24 -4.51 10.00
C ILE A 208 45.24 -3.72 9.16
N GLY A 209 45.42 -4.05 7.89
CA GLY A 209 46.31 -3.33 6.98
C GLY A 209 45.94 -1.85 6.85
N VAL A 210 44.66 -1.56 6.63
CA VAL A 210 44.14 -0.18 6.53
C VAL A 210 44.30 0.56 7.86
N SER A 211 44.01 -0.07 9.00
CA SER A 211 44.17 0.58 10.31
C SER A 211 45.64 0.86 10.64
N ILE A 212 46.57 -0.03 10.29
CA ILE A 212 48.01 0.21 10.40
C ILE A 212 48.44 1.36 9.49
N LEU A 213 48.00 1.37 8.22
CA LEU A 213 48.35 2.44 7.29
C LEU A 213 47.83 3.81 7.76
N LEU A 214 46.60 3.88 8.25
CA LEU A 214 46.03 5.09 8.83
C LEU A 214 46.75 5.51 10.12
N GLY A 215 47.15 4.55 10.96
CA GLY A 215 47.95 4.81 12.16
C GLY A 215 49.34 5.35 11.84
N LEU A 216 50.03 4.76 10.85
CA LEU A 216 51.32 5.24 10.37
C LEU A 216 51.21 6.62 9.69
N PHE A 217 50.16 6.84 8.89
CA PHE A 217 49.91 8.14 8.25
C PHE A 217 49.57 9.21 9.28
N GLY A 218 48.70 8.91 10.25
CA GLY A 218 48.37 9.79 11.37
C GLY A 218 49.58 10.07 12.26
N GLY A 219 50.38 9.05 12.57
CA GLY A 219 51.63 9.19 13.31
C GLY A 219 52.68 10.02 12.58
N ALA A 220 52.84 9.84 11.26
CA ALA A 220 53.74 10.66 10.45
C ALA A 220 53.26 12.11 10.35
N MET A 221 51.95 12.35 10.22
CA MET A 221 51.37 13.69 10.30
C MET A 221 51.57 14.33 11.68
N TRP A 222 51.46 13.57 12.76
CA TRP A 222 51.75 14.04 14.13
C TRP A 222 53.23 14.35 14.32
N ASN A 223 54.13 13.53 13.79
CA ASN A 223 55.57 13.77 13.90
C ASN A 223 56.02 14.98 13.07
N ARG A 224 55.33 15.29 11.96
CA ARG A 224 55.51 16.54 11.21
C ARG A 224 55.02 17.78 11.99
N ARG A 225 53.96 17.66 12.80
CA ARG A 225 53.61 18.70 13.78
C ARG A 225 54.68 18.83 14.87
N GLY A 226 55.29 17.71 15.28
CA GLY A 226 56.42 17.70 16.20
C GLY A 226 57.68 18.38 15.66
N GLU A 227 57.92 18.38 14.35
CA GLU A 227 59.00 19.17 13.73
C GLU A 227 58.67 20.68 13.67
N GLU A 228 57.40 21.06 13.51
CA GLU A 228 56.97 22.46 13.65
C GLU A 228 56.97 22.92 15.13
N GLU A 229 56.65 22.04 16.08
CA GLU A 229 56.79 22.29 17.52
C GLU A 229 58.24 22.22 18.01
N MET A 230 59.14 21.49 17.34
CA MET A 230 60.58 21.51 17.64
C MET A 230 61.32 22.70 17.01
N ALA A 231 60.72 23.41 16.05
CA ALA A 231 61.12 24.78 15.72
C ALA A 231 60.59 25.81 16.74
N PHE A 232 59.61 25.41 17.56
CA PHE A 232 59.06 26.16 18.69
C PHE A 232 59.56 25.64 20.05
N GLY A 233 60.58 24.78 20.05
CA GLY A 233 61.16 24.13 21.24
C GLY A 233 62.34 24.88 21.86
N ASP A 234 62.73 26.03 21.28
CA ASP A 234 63.80 26.91 21.79
C ASP A 234 63.27 28.25 22.34
N LEU A 235 61.99 28.27 22.72
CA LEU A 235 61.34 29.38 23.42
C LEU A 235 60.72 28.90 24.74
N ASN A 236 61.41 28.00 25.47
CA ASN A 236 61.11 27.85 26.88
C ASN A 236 61.64 29.07 27.64
N ALA A 237 60.70 29.94 28.00
CA ALA A 237 60.81 30.99 29.01
C ALA A 237 61.77 32.14 28.69
N MET A 238 61.45 32.92 27.66
CA MET A 238 61.51 34.37 27.87
C MET A 238 60.16 34.74 28.50
N GLU A 239 60.10 34.64 29.82
CA GLU A 239 59.05 35.29 30.61
C GLU A 239 59.17 36.79 30.27
N LEU A 240 58.35 37.24 29.34
CA LEU A 240 58.38 38.60 28.84
C LEU A 240 57.86 39.47 30.00
N GLU A 241 58.76 39.99 30.83
CA GLU A 241 58.39 41.01 31.82
C GLU A 241 57.62 42.11 31.08
N PRO A 242 56.35 42.37 31.42
CA PRO A 242 55.58 43.38 30.75
C PRO A 242 56.24 44.74 30.98
N ASP A 243 56.48 45.49 29.89
CA ASP A 243 57.04 46.83 30.00
C ASP A 243 56.08 47.69 30.84
N ALA A 244 56.62 48.28 31.91
CA ALA A 244 55.88 49.12 32.84
C ALA A 244 55.73 50.56 32.32
N ASP A 245 56.12 50.85 31.07
CA ASP A 245 56.08 52.17 30.44
C ASP A 245 56.85 53.25 31.24
N GLY A 246 57.85 52.83 32.03
CA GLY A 246 58.62 53.68 32.93
C GLY A 246 57.94 54.03 34.26
N PHE A 247 56.77 53.45 34.56
CA PHE A 247 56.10 53.59 35.85
C PHE A 247 56.68 52.65 36.91
N PRO A 248 56.63 53.01 38.21
CA PRO A 248 56.98 52.10 39.30
C PRO A 248 56.15 50.81 39.21
N SER A 249 56.82 49.67 39.13
CA SER A 249 56.20 48.34 39.06
C SER A 249 56.62 47.43 40.21
N TYR A 250 55.76 46.46 40.52
CA TYR A 250 55.98 45.44 41.54
C TYR A 250 55.28 44.14 41.14
N VAL A 251 55.87 42.99 41.51
CA VAL A 251 55.28 41.66 41.29
C VAL A 251 54.86 41.09 42.63
N ASP A 252 53.59 40.74 42.75
CA ASP A 252 53.06 40.19 43.99
C ASP A 252 53.47 38.71 44.20
N PRO A 253 53.27 38.14 45.41
CA PRO A 253 53.62 36.75 45.68
C PRO A 253 52.84 35.72 44.85
N THR A 254 51.76 36.13 44.19
CA THR A 254 50.99 35.27 43.27
C THR A 254 51.48 35.35 41.82
N GLY A 255 52.48 36.20 41.54
CA GLY A 255 53.10 36.35 40.24
C GLY A 255 52.39 37.37 39.33
N VAL A 256 51.47 38.18 39.85
CA VAL A 256 50.80 39.22 39.05
C VAL A 256 51.65 40.49 39.05
N HIS A 257 51.86 41.08 37.87
CA HIS A 257 52.57 42.35 37.72
C HIS A 257 51.63 43.53 37.96
N TRP A 258 52.07 44.49 38.74
CA TRP A 258 51.35 45.72 39.09
C TRP A 258 52.19 46.93 38.70
N ARG A 259 51.53 48.01 38.27
CA ARG A 259 52.16 49.32 38.05
C ARG A 259 51.36 50.44 38.71
N GLN A 260 52.03 51.47 39.21
CA GLN A 260 51.41 52.63 39.82
C GLN A 260 51.63 53.90 38.99
N HIS A 261 50.54 54.62 38.71
CA HIS A 261 50.56 55.90 38.02
C HIS A 261 50.90 57.06 38.97
N PRO A 262 51.39 58.20 38.45
CA PRO A 262 51.75 59.36 39.27
C PRO A 262 50.57 59.99 40.04
N ASP A 263 49.34 59.74 39.61
CA ASP A 263 48.10 60.17 40.26
C ASP A 263 47.63 59.20 41.38
N GLY A 264 48.36 58.10 41.59
CA GLY A 264 48.09 57.08 42.59
C GLY A 264 47.21 55.93 42.10
N ALA A 265 46.72 55.96 40.85
CA ALA A 265 46.00 54.84 40.26
C ALA A 265 46.92 53.63 40.05
N VAL A 266 46.36 52.42 40.09
CA VAL A 266 47.11 51.17 39.98
C VAL A 266 46.51 50.32 38.86
N ASP A 267 47.35 49.73 38.02
CA ASP A 267 46.94 48.74 37.02
C ASP A 267 47.59 47.38 37.31
N TRP A 268 46.92 46.29 36.95
CA TRP A 268 47.50 44.94 36.95
C TRP A 268 47.63 44.42 35.53
N PHE A 269 48.64 43.58 35.28
CA PHE A 269 48.88 43.01 33.96
C PHE A 269 48.11 41.70 33.80
N ASP A 270 47.19 41.67 32.83
CA ASP A 270 46.47 40.47 32.47
C ASP A 270 47.28 39.65 31.46
N GLN A 271 47.82 38.51 31.91
CA GLN A 271 48.62 37.62 31.07
C GLN A 271 47.81 36.98 29.93
N VAL A 272 46.48 36.90 30.04
CA VAL A 272 45.62 36.30 29.01
C VAL A 272 45.39 37.28 27.86
N SER A 273 45.11 38.54 28.17
CA SER A 273 44.90 39.59 27.16
C SER A 273 46.18 40.31 26.74
N GLY A 274 47.25 40.19 27.53
CA GLY A 274 48.54 40.85 27.29
C GLY A 274 48.48 42.38 27.48
N GLN A 275 47.57 42.87 28.33
CA GLN A 275 47.33 44.31 28.53
C GLN A 275 47.29 44.70 30.01
N TRP A 276 47.65 45.96 30.29
CA TRP A 276 47.49 46.58 31.61
C TRP A 276 46.04 46.98 31.82
N VAL A 277 45.44 46.49 32.90
CA VAL A 277 44.03 46.70 33.25
C VAL A 277 43.95 47.52 34.54
N PRO A 278 43.17 48.63 34.57
CA PRO A 278 43.05 49.45 35.77
C PRO A 278 42.40 48.68 36.91
N TYR A 279 43.00 48.78 38.08
CA TYR A 279 42.45 48.25 39.32
C TYR A 279 41.34 49.16 39.82
N SER A 280 40.13 48.61 39.94
CA SER A 280 39.01 49.26 40.61
C SER A 280 38.61 48.42 41.81
N GLU A 281 38.68 48.98 43.02
CA GLU A 281 37.99 48.41 44.18
C GLU A 281 36.48 48.51 43.93
N VAL A 282 35.77 47.38 43.99
CA VAL A 282 34.31 47.35 44.12
C VAL A 282 33.95 47.27 45.59
#